data_AF-A0A7V1IFK1-F1
#
_entry.id   AF-A0A7V1IFK1-F1
#
_cell.length_a   1.000
_cell.length_b   1.000
_cell.length_c   1.000
_cell.angle_alpha   90.00
_cell.angle_beta   90.00
_cell.angle_gamma   90.00
#
_symmetry.space_group_name_H-M   'P 1'
#
loop_
_entity.id
_entity.type
_entity.pdbx_description
1 polymer ?
#
loop_
_entity_poly.entity_id
_entity_poly.type
_entity_poly.pdbx_seq_one_letter_code
_entity_poly.pdbx_strand_id
1 'polypeptide(L)' 'MSITAGQLAEQIGARVLGDESLELDGVAKIEEAGPREVTFVANPAYRKYLAKTRAGAVILAGEPREGGT' A
#
# COMPACT_ATOMS: atom_id res chain seq x y z
N MET A 1 -11.38 2.32 13.52
CA MET A 1 -10.31 3.29 13.87
C MET A 1 -9.59 3.55 12.55
N SER A 2 -9.57 4.78 12.05
CA SER A 2 -8.96 5.14 10.76
C SER A 2 -7.57 5.77 10.96
N ILE A 3 -6.70 5.60 9.98
CA ILE A 3 -5.36 6.19 9.91
C ILE A 3 -5.15 6.78 8.51
N THR A 4 -4.40 7.86 8.38
CA THR A 4 -4.09 8.42 7.06
C THR A 4 -2.97 7.65 6.37
N ALA A 5 -2.92 7.67 5.04
CA ALA A 5 -1.85 7.07 4.26
C ALA A 5 -0.46 7.60 4.68
N GLY A 6 -0.35 8.89 5.00
CA GLY A 6 0.87 9.51 5.51
C GLY A 6 1.31 8.94 6.85
N GLN A 7 0.37 8.84 7.81
CA GLN A 7 0.64 8.25 9.13
C GLN A 7 1.04 6.78 9.02
N LEU A 8 0.38 6.02 8.14
CA LEU A 8 0.74 4.62 7.90
C LEU A 8 2.16 4.51 7.33
N ALA A 9 2.51 5.34 6.35
CA ALA A 9 3.83 5.35 5.75
C ALA A 9 4.94 5.72 6.74
N GLU A 10 4.69 6.70 7.61
CA GLU A 10 5.62 7.09 8.67
C GLU A 10 5.90 5.93 9.63
N GLN A 11 4.86 5.18 10.02
CA GLN A 11 5.00 4.05 10.94
C GLN A 11 5.80 2.88 10.35
N ILE A 12 5.70 2.63 9.04
CA ILE A 12 6.41 1.53 8.36
C ILE A 12 7.70 1.97 7.67
N GLY A 13 8.07 3.25 7.76
CA GLY A 13 9.22 3.82 7.04
C GLY A 13 9.07 3.77 5.51
N ALA A 14 7.84 3.80 5.00
CA ALA A 14 7.54 3.86 3.58
C ALA A 14 7.41 5.31 3.10
N ARG A 15 7.33 5.46 1.78
CA ARG A 15 7.04 6.74 1.12
C ARG A 15 5.67 6.67 0.47
N VAL A 16 4.80 7.64 0.79
CA VAL A 16 3.52 7.79 0.08
C VAL A 16 3.77 8.35 -1.32
N LEU A 17 3.14 7.74 -2.31
CA LEU A 17 3.04 8.26 -3.67
C LEU A 17 1.57 8.59 -3.93
N GLY A 18 1.21 9.86 -3.89
CA GLY A 18 -0.17 10.33 -4.02
C GLY A 18 -0.61 11.12 -2.81
N ASP A 19 -1.87 10.92 -2.39
CA ASP A 19 -2.49 11.71 -1.32
C ASP A 19 -2.24 11.10 0.06
N GLU A 20 -1.44 11.80 0.88
CA GLU A 20 -1.10 11.38 2.24
C GLU A 20 -2.23 11.61 3.26
N SER A 21 -3.23 12.42 2.91
CA SER A 21 -4.39 12.70 3.76
C SER A 21 -5.52 11.68 3.60
N LEU A 22 -5.38 10.74 2.65
CA LEU A 22 -6.34 9.66 2.44
C LEU A 22 -6.54 8.84 3.71
N GLU A 23 -7.76 8.81 4.21
CA GLU A 23 -8.14 7.97 5.34
C GLU A 23 -8.33 6.51 4.95
N LEU A 24 -7.66 5.63 5.68
CA LEU A 24 -7.72 4.18 5.56
C LEU A 24 -8.32 3.62 6.85
N ASP A 25 -9.36 2.79 6.74
CA ASP A 25 -10.03 2.18 7.90
C ASP A 25 -9.97 0.64 7.94
N GLY A 26 -9.38 0.02 6.92
CA GLY A 26 -9.23 -1.43 6.84
C GLY A 26 -8.03 -1.89 6.03
N VAL A 27 -7.76 -3.19 6.11
CA VAL A 27 -6.73 -3.89 5.34
C VAL A 27 -7.38 -5.06 4.62
N ALA A 28 -7.17 -5.17 3.32
CA ALA A 28 -7.77 -6.23 2.51
C ALA A 28 -6.83 -6.74 1.42
N LYS A 29 -7.16 -7.91 0.86
CA LYS A 29 -6.44 -8.48 -0.28
C LYS A 29 -6.64 -7.61 -1.52
N ILE A 30 -5.66 -7.60 -2.42
CA ILE A 30 -5.66 -6.72 -3.61
C ILE A 30 -6.91 -6.89 -4.50
N GLU A 31 -7.51 -8.07 -4.47
CA GLU A 31 -8.71 -8.43 -5.24
C GLU A 31 -10.02 -7.91 -4.61
N GLU A 32 -10.03 -7.72 -3.29
CA GLU A 32 -11.23 -7.38 -2.50
C GLU A 32 -11.18 -5.96 -1.93
N ALA A 33 -9.99 -5.38 -1.82
CA ALA A 33 -9.77 -4.09 -1.20
C ALA A 33 -10.55 -2.96 -1.89
N GLY A 34 -11.29 -2.22 -1.08
CA GLY A 34 -12.04 -1.04 -1.44
C GLY A 34 -11.28 0.28 -1.22
N PRO A 35 -11.94 1.41 -1.54
CA PRO A 35 -11.29 2.72 -1.63
C PRO A 35 -10.80 3.30 -0.29
N ARG A 36 -11.19 2.71 0.84
CA ARG A 36 -10.72 3.07 2.19
C ARG A 36 -9.86 1.98 2.82
N GLU A 37 -9.46 0.98 2.06
CA GLU A 37 -8.66 -0.13 2.53
C GLU A 37 -7.27 -0.11 1.91
N VAL A 38 -6.29 -0.56 2.69
CA VAL A 38 -4.92 -0.74 2.23
C VAL A 38 -4.68 -2.20 1.84
N THR A 39 -3.92 -2.40 0.78
CA THR A 39 -3.44 -3.73 0.39
C THR A 39 -1.93 -3.77 0.25
N PHE A 40 -1.33 -4.96 0.28
CA PHE A 40 0.10 -5.15 0.16
C PHE A 40 0.44 -6.10 -0.99
N VAL A 41 1.39 -5.67 -1.83
CA VAL A 41 1.91 -6.45 -2.96
C VAL A 41 3.41 -6.60 -2.80
N ALA A 42 3.83 -7.72 -2.21
CA ALA A 42 5.23 -8.16 -2.23
C ALA A 42 5.59 -8.86 -3.54
N ASN A 43 4.72 -9.75 -4.00
CA ASN A 43 5.05 -10.66 -5.09
C ASN A 43 4.81 -9.97 -6.45
N PRO A 44 5.84 -9.79 -7.30
CA PRO A 44 5.70 -9.11 -8.60
C PRO A 44 4.62 -9.74 -9.50
N ALA A 45 4.32 -11.04 -9.34
CA ALA A 45 3.22 -11.71 -10.05
C ALA A 45 1.84 -11.07 -9.81
N TYR A 46 1.67 -10.34 -8.70
CA TYR A 46 0.42 -9.68 -8.33
C TYR A 46 0.35 -8.22 -8.82
N ARG A 47 1.41 -7.68 -9.42
CA ARG A 47 1.40 -6.33 -10.01
C ARG A 47 0.33 -6.16 -11.09
N LYS A 48 -0.05 -7.24 -11.78
CA LYS A 48 -1.16 -7.26 -12.75
C LYS A 48 -2.51 -6.89 -12.15
N TYR A 49 -2.70 -7.06 -10.84
CA TYR A 49 -3.94 -6.69 -10.15
C TYR A 49 -3.96 -5.21 -9.74
N LEU A 50 -2.83 -4.50 -9.78
CA LEU A 50 -2.78 -3.07 -9.46
C LEU A 50 -3.66 -2.24 -10.39
N ALA A 51 -3.80 -2.65 -11.64
CA ALA A 51 -4.68 -1.98 -12.60
C ALA A 51 -6.18 -2.26 -12.35
N LYS A 52 -6.51 -3.26 -11.54
CA LYS A 52 -7.89 -3.70 -11.27
C LYS A 52 -8.35 -3.45 -9.83
N THR A 53 -7.42 -3.22 -8.91
CA THR A 53 -7.74 -3.03 -7.50
C THR A 53 -8.51 -1.75 -7.28
N ARG A 54 -9.39 -1.75 -6.28
CA ARG A 54 -10.09 -0.56 -5.79
C ARG A 54 -9.52 -0.06 -4.47
N ALA A 55 -8.39 -0.61 -4.04
CA ALA A 55 -7.70 -0.21 -2.83
C ALA A 55 -7.43 1.30 -2.81
N GLY A 56 -7.67 1.95 -1.67
CA GLY A 56 -7.31 3.35 -1.48
C GLY A 56 -5.79 3.54 -1.48
N ALA A 57 -5.06 2.59 -0.90
CA ALA A 57 -3.61 2.59 -0.88
C ALA A 57 -3.06 1.19 -1.17
N VAL A 58 -1.92 1.13 -1.86
CA VAL A 58 -1.20 -0.13 -2.10
C VAL A 58 0.23 0.01 -1.62
N ILE A 59 0.62 -0.82 -0.67
CA ILE A 59 2.00 -0.95 -0.21
C ILE A 59 2.73 -1.87 -1.18
N LEU A 60 3.72 -1.33 -1.88
CA LEU A 60 4.58 -2.09 -2.78
C LEU A 60 5.88 -2.42 -2.05
N ALA A 61 6.30 -3.68 -2.07
CA ALA A 61 7.68 -3.99 -1.73
C ALA A 61 8.59 -3.36 -2.80
N GLY A 62 9.46 -2.45 -2.38
CA GLY A 62 10.54 -1.96 -3.24
C GLY A 62 11.45 -3.12 -3.66
N GLU A 63 12.18 -2.96 -4.76
CA GLU A 63 13.28 -3.87 -5.05
C GLU A 63 14.22 -3.90 -3.84
N PRO A 64 14.76 -5.08 -3.46
CA PRO A 64 15.78 -5.14 -2.43
C PRO A 64 16.86 -4.16 -2.82
N ARG A 65 17.17 -3.21 -1.94
CA ARG A 65 18.38 -2.41 -2.10
C ARG A 65 19.53 -3.38 -1.89
N GLU A 66 20.09 -3.91 -2.97
CA GLU A 66 21.39 -4.58 -2.94
C GLU A 66 22.40 -3.54 -2.47
N GLY A 67 22.84 -3.65 -1.22
CA GLY A 67 23.74 -2.68 -0.60
C GLY A 67 23.58 -2.62 0.91
N GLY A 68 24.12 -3.63 1.60
CA GLY A 68 24.15 -3.69 3.06
C GLY A 68 25.14 -4.73 3.58
N THR A 69 26.42 -4.53 3.27
CA THR A 69 27.64 -5.30 3.63
C THR A 69 27.81 -6.68 3.00
#